data_AF-A0A2D8EVQ1-F1
#
_entry.id   AF-A0A2D8EVQ1-F1
#
_cell.length_a   1.000
_cell.length_b   1.000
_cell.length_c   1.000
_cell.angle_alpha   90.00
_cell.angle_beta   90.00
_cell.angle_gamma   90.00
#
_symmetry.space_group_name_H-M   'P 1'
#
loop_
_entity.id
_entity.type
_entity.pdbx_description
1 polymer ?
#
loop_
_entity_poly.entity_id
_entity_poly.type
_entity_poly.pdbx_seq_one_letter_code
_entity_poly.pdbx_strand_id
1 'polypeptide(L)'
;MGLDQHAHLRGHKVDWKKFYSDNEDESKKEHEHVFVWRKHARLQEFMAKKWADQNPSVKVEGHLAHLGFNSDQEAPCYMTQEVVAELGEQIAKGFSDYVAEDGFFWGQQFQEDSVKEYKEQDIKFLKYCQQAI
;
A
#
# COMPACT_ATOMS: atom_id res chain seq x y z
N MET A 1 -4.77 0.41 11.37
CA MET A 1 -5.04 1.34 10.25
C MET A 1 -5.24 0.53 8.96
N GLY A 2 -6.27 0.76 8.14
CA GLY A 2 -6.53 -0.08 6.94
C GLY A 2 -6.03 0.56 5.65
N LEU A 3 -5.03 -0.03 4.97
CA LEU A 3 -4.71 0.35 3.58
C LEU A 3 -5.44 -0.55 2.63
N ASP A 4 -6.17 0.05 1.71
CA ASP A 4 -6.73 -0.59 0.54
C ASP A 4 -6.13 0.04 -0.73
N GLN A 5 -6.73 -0.25 -1.88
CA GLN A 5 -6.45 0.43 -3.15
C GLN A 5 -6.48 1.97 -3.06
N HIS A 6 -7.10 2.56 -2.03
CA HIS A 6 -7.24 3.99 -1.82
C HIS A 6 -6.21 4.59 -0.85
N ALA A 7 -5.21 3.84 -0.38
CA ALA A 7 -4.14 4.38 0.49
C ALA A 7 -4.67 5.15 1.72
N HIS A 8 -5.61 4.55 2.46
CA HIS A 8 -6.36 5.14 3.59
C HIS A 8 -7.42 6.19 3.23
N LEU A 9 -7.60 6.52 1.96
CA LEU A 9 -8.61 7.52 1.54
C LEU A 9 -10.03 6.94 1.48
N ARG A 10 -10.24 5.65 1.77
CA ARG A 10 -11.59 5.07 1.79
C ARG A 10 -12.45 5.78 2.84
N GLY A 11 -13.51 6.44 2.37
CA GLY A 11 -14.40 7.24 3.21
C GLY A 11 -13.90 8.66 3.53
N HIS A 12 -12.67 9.02 3.16
CA HIS A 12 -12.15 10.38 3.30
C HIS A 12 -12.47 11.22 2.05
N LYS A 13 -12.96 12.44 2.25
CA LYS A 13 -13.14 13.43 1.17
C LYS A 13 -11.94 14.38 1.15
N VAL A 14 -11.04 14.17 0.21
CA VAL A 14 -9.94 15.10 -0.08
C VAL A 14 -10.49 16.31 -0.82
N ASP A 15 -10.16 17.52 -0.35
CA ASP A 15 -10.45 18.76 -1.07
C ASP A 15 -9.38 18.97 -2.15
N TRP A 16 -9.57 18.34 -3.30
CA TRP A 16 -8.62 18.41 -4.42
C TRP A 16 -8.32 19.83 -4.88
N LYS A 17 -9.25 20.78 -4.68
CA LYS A 17 -9.04 22.19 -5.03
C LYS A 17 -8.00 22.82 -4.12
N LYS A 18 -8.02 22.48 -2.83
CA LYS A 18 -6.99 22.93 -1.87
C LYS A 18 -5.68 22.17 -2.06
N PHE A 19 -5.75 20.87 -2.29
CA PHE A 19 -4.58 20.03 -2.55
C PHE A 19 -3.71 20.60 -3.68
N TYR A 20 -4.33 20.98 -4.80
CA TYR A 20 -3.65 21.60 -5.95
C TYR A 20 -3.66 23.14 -5.93
N SER A 21 -3.92 23.77 -4.77
CA SER A 21 -3.88 25.23 -4.64
C SER A 21 -2.46 25.76 -4.72
N ASP A 22 -2.28 26.92 -5.36
CA ASP A 22 -1.02 27.67 -5.31
C ASP A 22 -0.74 28.29 -3.92
N ASN A 23 -1.73 28.27 -3.02
CA ASN A 23 -1.54 28.66 -1.62
C ASN A 23 -0.85 27.51 -0.85
N GLU A 24 0.45 27.69 -0.59
CA GLU A 24 1.31 26.68 0.01
C GLU A 24 0.83 26.21 1.39
N ASP A 25 0.26 27.08 2.22
CA ASP A 25 -0.23 26.72 3.55
C ASP A 25 -1.53 25.90 3.50
N GLU A 26 -2.42 26.21 2.55
CA GLU A 26 -3.65 25.43 2.33
C GLU A 26 -3.34 24.08 1.69
N SER A 27 -2.44 24.07 0.71
CA SER A 27 -2.00 22.86 0.03
C SER A 27 -1.26 21.93 0.99
N LYS A 28 -0.35 22.43 1.83
CA LYS A 28 0.38 21.60 2.82
C LYS A 28 -0.55 20.91 3.82
N LYS A 29 -1.55 21.63 4.34
CA LYS A 29 -2.53 21.04 5.28
C LYS A 29 -3.30 19.89 4.65
N GLU A 30 -3.68 19.99 3.38
CA GLU A 30 -4.36 18.89 2.70
C GLU A 30 -3.39 17.73 2.40
N HIS A 31 -2.13 18.03 2.06
CA HIS A 31 -1.09 17.02 1.86
C HIS A 31 -0.75 16.22 3.13
N GLU A 32 -0.85 16.81 4.33
CA GLU A 32 -0.66 16.08 5.60
C GLU A 32 -1.65 14.92 5.78
N HIS A 33 -2.82 15.01 5.14
CA HIS A 33 -3.88 14.00 5.22
C HIS A 33 -3.86 13.01 4.05
N VAL A 34 -3.03 13.24 3.02
CA VAL A 34 -2.97 12.41 1.81
C VAL A 34 -1.56 11.84 1.66
N PHE A 35 -1.41 10.56 1.97
CA PHE A 35 -0.18 9.85 1.66
C PHE A 35 -0.22 9.32 0.22
N VAL A 36 0.33 10.10 -0.72
CA VAL A 36 0.50 9.64 -2.10
C VAL A 36 1.73 8.73 -2.16
N TRP A 37 1.49 7.45 -2.41
CA TRP A 37 2.54 6.42 -2.45
C TRP A 37 2.49 5.63 -3.73
N ARG A 38 3.65 5.47 -4.37
CA ARG A 38 3.83 4.50 -5.44
C ARG A 38 4.21 3.13 -4.85
N LYS A 39 3.22 2.24 -4.76
CA LYS A 39 3.44 0.85 -4.34
C LYS A 39 4.21 0.10 -5.43
N HIS A 40 5.39 -0.43 -5.10
CA HIS A 40 6.09 -1.37 -5.98
C HIS A 40 5.48 -2.78 -5.87
N ALA A 41 5.72 -3.62 -6.88
CA ALA A 41 5.05 -4.92 -7.01
C ALA A 41 5.25 -5.84 -5.78
N ARG A 42 6.45 -5.92 -5.22
CA ARG A 42 6.72 -6.80 -4.07
C ARG A 42 6.01 -6.39 -2.77
N LEU A 43 5.90 -5.10 -2.52
CA LEU A 43 5.12 -4.59 -1.41
C LEU A 43 3.63 -4.85 -1.66
N GLN A 44 3.19 -4.69 -2.90
CA GLN A 44 1.82 -4.96 -3.29
C GLN A 44 1.45 -6.43 -3.06
N GLU A 45 2.38 -7.35 -3.33
CA GLU A 45 2.27 -8.78 -3.03
C GLU A 45 2.26 -9.05 -1.51
N PHE A 46 3.14 -8.38 -0.74
CA PHE A 46 3.12 -8.42 0.73
C PHE A 46 1.74 -8.05 1.27
N MET A 47 1.20 -6.92 0.86
CA MET A 47 -0.11 -6.46 1.33
C MET A 47 -1.24 -7.39 0.89
N ALA A 48 -1.19 -7.94 -0.32
CA ALA A 48 -2.18 -8.89 -0.81
C ALA A 48 -2.21 -10.16 0.05
N LYS A 49 -1.04 -10.71 0.41
CA LYS A 49 -0.95 -11.87 1.32
C LYS A 49 -1.48 -11.54 2.72
N LYS A 50 -1.10 -10.40 3.30
CA LYS A 50 -1.61 -9.99 4.62
C LYS A 50 -3.12 -9.76 4.63
N TRP A 51 -3.65 -9.20 3.56
CA TRP A 51 -5.09 -9.08 3.39
C TRP A 51 -5.77 -10.45 3.31
N ALA A 52 -5.23 -11.39 2.54
CA ALA A 52 -5.77 -12.74 2.41
C ALA A 52 -5.76 -13.50 3.76
N ASP A 53 -4.67 -13.38 4.53
CA ASP A 53 -4.54 -13.95 5.88
C ASP A 53 -5.62 -13.41 6.84
N GLN A 54 -5.95 -12.12 6.71
CA GLN A 54 -6.99 -11.45 7.50
C GLN A 54 -8.42 -11.80 7.04
N ASN A 55 -8.58 -12.23 5.79
CA ASN A 55 -9.87 -12.44 5.14
C ASN A 55 -10.01 -13.86 4.56
N PRO A 56 -9.76 -14.93 5.33
CA PRO A 56 -9.69 -16.30 4.80
C PRO A 56 -11.02 -16.82 4.24
N SER A 57 -12.14 -16.21 4.62
CA SER A 57 -13.48 -16.56 4.14
C SER A 57 -13.87 -15.85 2.84
N VAL A 58 -13.12 -14.84 2.42
CA VAL A 58 -13.44 -14.07 1.21
C VAL A 58 -12.95 -14.82 -0.02
N LYS A 59 -13.89 -15.26 -0.86
CA LYS A 59 -13.58 -15.83 -2.16
C LYS A 59 -13.62 -14.72 -3.20
N VAL A 60 -12.47 -14.39 -3.76
CA VAL A 60 -12.39 -13.49 -4.90
C VAL A 60 -12.72 -14.30 -6.15
N GLU A 61 -13.91 -14.12 -6.70
CA GLU A 61 -14.41 -14.86 -7.86
C GLU A 61 -14.59 -13.95 -9.08
N GLY A 62 -14.55 -14.54 -10.28
CA GLY A 62 -14.76 -13.84 -11.55
C GLY A 62 -13.48 -13.48 -12.29
N HIS A 63 -13.64 -12.82 -13.44
CA HIS A 63 -12.53 -12.48 -14.35
C HIS A 63 -11.48 -11.55 -13.75
N LEU A 64 -11.84 -10.79 -12.71
CA LEU A 64 -10.94 -9.91 -11.96
C LEU A 64 -10.41 -10.54 -10.67
N ALA A 65 -10.61 -11.85 -10.47
CA ALA A 65 -10.17 -12.53 -9.24
C ALA A 65 -8.66 -12.42 -9.00
N HIS A 66 -7.88 -12.38 -10.08
CA HIS A 66 -6.43 -12.15 -10.04
C HIS A 66 -6.03 -10.79 -9.45
N LEU A 67 -6.93 -9.80 -9.42
CA LEU A 67 -6.68 -8.52 -8.76
C LEU A 67 -6.66 -8.65 -7.23
N GLY A 68 -7.32 -9.67 -6.67
CA GLY A 68 -7.32 -9.97 -5.24
C GLY A 68 -7.65 -8.75 -4.37
N PHE A 69 -6.75 -8.42 -3.45
CA PHE A 69 -6.80 -7.23 -2.61
C PHE A 69 -6.94 -5.90 -3.39
N ASN A 70 -6.42 -5.82 -4.62
CA ASN A 70 -6.51 -4.63 -5.47
C ASN A 70 -7.82 -4.49 -6.24
N SER A 71 -8.73 -5.46 -6.15
CA SER A 71 -10.09 -5.24 -6.63
C SER A 71 -10.87 -4.39 -5.62
N ASP A 72 -12.14 -4.14 -5.91
CA ASP A 72 -13.04 -3.41 -5.02
C ASP A 72 -13.48 -4.27 -3.80
N GLN A 73 -12.50 -4.70 -2.99
CA GLN A 73 -12.71 -5.49 -1.79
C GLN A 73 -13.28 -4.61 -0.66
N GLU A 74 -14.32 -5.10 0.01
CA GLU A 74 -15.02 -4.36 1.07
C GLU A 74 -14.12 -4.08 2.29
N ALA A 75 -13.28 -5.05 2.67
CA ALA A 75 -12.34 -4.91 3.78
C ALA A 75 -10.97 -4.40 3.30
N PRO A 76 -10.33 -3.44 4.00
CA PRO A 76 -8.95 -3.04 3.73
C PRO A 76 -7.94 -4.05 4.30
N CYS A 77 -6.66 -3.92 3.93
CA CYS A 77 -5.56 -4.61 4.63
C CYS A 77 -5.26 -3.85 5.92
N TYR A 78 -5.55 -4.45 7.07
CA TYR A 78 -5.27 -3.84 8.35
C TYR A 78 -3.78 -3.94 8.69
N MET A 79 -3.12 -2.80 8.83
CA MET A 79 -1.77 -2.68 9.39
C MET A 79 -1.87 -2.79 10.91
N THR A 80 -1.84 -4.03 11.44
CA THR A 80 -1.74 -4.31 12.88
C THR A 80 -0.29 -4.21 13.34
N GLN A 81 -0.04 -4.28 14.66
CA GLN A 81 1.33 -4.29 15.18
C GLN A 81 2.16 -5.43 14.59
N GLU A 82 1.58 -6.62 14.43
CA GLU A 82 2.29 -7.76 13.82
C GLU A 82 2.62 -7.50 12.34
N VAL A 83 1.65 -6.98 11.58
CA VAL A 83 1.84 -6.68 10.15
C VAL A 83 2.90 -5.59 9.96
N VAL A 84 2.90 -4.56 10.82
CA VAL A 84 3.89 -3.48 10.77
C VAL A 84 5.28 -3.93 11.18
N ALA A 85 5.39 -4.83 12.17
CA ALA A 85 6.67 -5.44 12.52
C ALA A 85 7.25 -6.24 11.33
N GLU A 86 6.42 -7.07 10.69
CA GLU A 86 6.85 -7.86 9.54
C GLU A 86 7.17 -6.99 8.31
N LEU A 87 6.44 -5.90 8.10
CA LEU A 87 6.76 -4.91 7.07
C LEU A 87 8.19 -4.36 7.26
N GLY A 88 8.59 -4.05 8.49
CA GLY A 88 9.95 -3.60 8.79
C GLY A 88 11.01 -4.64 8.43
N GLU A 89 10.77 -5.91 8.73
CA GLU A 89 11.66 -7.01 8.34
C GLU A 89 11.75 -7.17 6.83
N GLN A 90 10.62 -7.06 6.12
CA GLN A 90 10.59 -7.21 4.67
C GLN A 90 11.25 -6.03 3.94
N ILE A 91 11.13 -4.81 4.45
CA ILE A 91 11.90 -3.65 3.96
C ILE A 91 13.40 -3.90 4.10
N ALA A 92 13.84 -4.49 5.22
CA ALA A 92 15.25 -4.82 5.43
C ALA A 92 15.75 -5.91 4.47
N LYS A 93 14.91 -6.92 4.19
CA LYS A 93 15.18 -8.01 3.24
C LYS A 93 15.00 -7.64 1.76
N GLY A 94 14.43 -6.48 1.46
CA GLY A 94 14.07 -6.11 0.09
C GLY A 94 12.93 -6.98 -0.47
N PHE A 95 12.00 -7.39 0.39
CA PHE A 95 10.82 -8.17 0.06
C PHE A 95 11.14 -9.46 -0.73
N SER A 96 12.29 -10.11 -0.46
CA SER A 96 12.70 -11.35 -1.15
C SER A 96 11.66 -12.47 -1.05
N ASP A 97 10.86 -12.47 0.02
CA ASP A 97 9.85 -13.49 0.32
C ASP A 97 8.52 -13.22 -0.42
N TYR A 98 8.42 -12.07 -1.11
CA TYR A 98 7.20 -11.53 -1.72
C TYR A 98 7.43 -11.14 -3.18
N VAL A 99 7.92 -12.11 -3.98
CA VAL A 99 8.06 -11.94 -5.43
C VAL A 99 6.67 -11.98 -6.08
N ALA A 100 6.34 -10.95 -6.87
CA ALA A 100 5.11 -10.94 -7.65
C ALA A 100 5.30 -11.79 -8.90
N GLU A 101 4.75 -13.01 -8.90
CA GLU A 101 4.85 -13.97 -10.00
C GLU A 101 3.80 -13.73 -11.09
N ASP A 102 2.68 -13.10 -10.74
CA ASP A 102 1.65 -12.72 -11.71
C ASP A 102 2.02 -11.36 -12.34
N GLY A 103 2.17 -11.34 -13.66
CA GLY A 103 2.74 -10.24 -14.45
C GLY A 103 1.90 -8.96 -14.52
N PHE A 104 0.92 -8.82 -13.64
CA PHE A 104 0.00 -7.71 -13.63
C PHE A 104 0.58 -6.55 -12.78
N PHE A 105 0.98 -5.49 -13.49
CA PHE A 105 1.64 -4.25 -13.08
C PHE A 105 3.19 -4.21 -13.19
N TRP A 106 3.63 -3.89 -14.43
CA TRP A 106 4.78 -3.04 -14.78
C TRP A 106 6.18 -3.43 -14.27
N GLY A 107 6.65 -4.61 -14.65
CA GLY A 107 8.09 -4.88 -14.67
C GLY A 107 8.52 -5.95 -13.70
N GLN A 108 8.11 -7.19 -13.96
CA GLN A 108 8.67 -8.36 -13.27
C GLN A 108 10.21 -8.35 -13.28
N GLN A 109 10.79 -7.90 -14.39
CA GLN A 109 12.23 -7.74 -14.57
C GLN A 109 12.87 -6.65 -13.69
N PHE A 110 12.08 -5.69 -13.22
CA PHE A 110 12.54 -4.51 -12.47
C PHE A 110 12.05 -4.51 -11.02
N GLN A 111 11.50 -5.61 -10.51
CA GLN A 111 10.98 -5.68 -9.14
C GLN A 111 12.07 -5.36 -8.11
N GLU A 112 13.27 -5.89 -8.30
CA GLU A 112 14.40 -5.66 -7.39
C GLU A 112 14.90 -4.22 -7.43
N ASP A 113 14.97 -3.63 -8.63
CA ASP A 113 15.41 -2.25 -8.78
C ASP A 113 14.35 -1.27 -8.25
N SER A 114 13.07 -1.57 -8.43
CA SER A 114 11.98 -0.81 -7.83
C SER A 114 12.04 -0.86 -6.29
N VAL A 115 12.30 -2.03 -5.70
CA VAL A 115 12.48 -2.13 -4.24
C VAL A 115 13.64 -1.26 -3.74
N LYS A 116 14.73 -1.16 -4.51
CA LYS A 116 15.85 -0.27 -4.17
C LYS A 116 15.47 1.21 -4.32
N GLU A 117 14.84 1.57 -5.43
CA GLU A 117 14.44 2.94 -5.76
C GLU A 117 13.43 3.50 -4.75
N TYR A 118 12.45 2.68 -4.35
CA TYR A 118 11.35 3.09 -3.46
C TYR A 118 11.62 2.83 -1.98
N LYS A 119 12.78 2.28 -1.60
CA LYS A 119 13.11 1.93 -0.21
C LYS A 119 12.90 3.07 0.79
N GLU A 120 13.26 4.30 0.42
CA GLU A 120 13.05 5.46 1.30
C GLU A 120 11.56 5.75 1.53
N GLN A 121 10.73 5.55 0.51
CA GLN A 121 9.28 5.70 0.63
C GLN A 121 8.70 4.60 1.52
N ASP A 122 9.18 3.36 1.40
CA ASP A 122 8.73 2.26 2.25
C ASP A 122 9.08 2.51 3.73
N ILE A 123 10.26 3.08 4.01
CA ILE A 123 10.65 3.47 5.38
C ILE A 123 9.75 4.61 5.90
N LYS A 124 9.42 5.61 5.07
CA LYS A 124 8.48 6.67 5.45
C LYS A 124 7.11 6.09 5.76
N PHE A 125 6.65 5.16 4.94
CA PHE A 125 5.39 4.45 5.13
C PHE A 125 5.38 3.61 6.41
N LEU A 126 6.46 2.87 6.69
CA LEU A 126 6.62 2.11 7.94
C LEU A 126 6.48 3.03 9.16
N LYS A 127 7.21 4.16 9.17
CA LYS A 127 7.13 5.15 10.26
C LYS A 127 5.72 5.71 10.42
N TYR A 128 5.06 6.00 9.31
CA TYR A 128 3.68 6.46 9.31
C TYR A 128 2.74 5.43 9.94
N CYS A 129 2.86 4.15 9.57
CA CYS A 129 2.08 3.08 10.18
C CYS A 129 2.36 2.95 11.68
N GLN A 130 3.62 3.05 12.10
CA GLN A 130 4.02 2.99 13.52
C GLN A 130 3.45 4.15 14.34
N GLN A 131 3.27 5.33 13.75
CA GLN A 131 2.69 6.50 14.42
C GLN A 131 1.16 6.44 14.52
N ALA A 132 0.53 5.65 13.64
CA ALA A 132 -0.92 5.56 13.52
C ALA A 132 -1.54 4.37 14.26
N ILE A 133 -0.72 3.54 14.91
CA ILE A 133 -1.13 2.40 15.74
C ILE A 133 -0.87 2.76 17.20
#